data_AF-A0A7U2F2A9-F1
#
_entry.id   AF-A0A7U2F2A9-F1
#
_cell.length_a   1.000
_cell.length_b   1.000
_cell.length_c   1.000
_cell.angle_alpha   90.00
_cell.angle_beta   90.00
_cell.angle_gamma   90.00
#
_symmetry.space_group_name_H-M   'P 1'
#
loop_
_entity.id
_entity.type
_entity.pdbx_description
1 polymer ?
#
loop_
_entity_poly.entity_id
_entity_poly.type
_entity_poly.pdbx_seq_one_letter_code
_entity_poly.pdbx_strand_id
1 'polypeptide(L)'
;MSTSSMNEILKFMREEYDAQELLDTLPGHDRLRWIPWSVNTTVDLPEALIIGTVERRDVLAYVTQKGEKPREVRYCSIPAGRPSTSASLQTLTQDEVVTMKLDAPFKYNADSAKGMKRKFSVIIKWYFMARGLLENAVSGDLADWCKIFANALRNVEPDPRAIKGKKNAAGKPVAPRRSAALGSEPSTPAMKPHESGLANPRRPASGVAIVEESPDAEEPNSPYGLRSARRGEKGNTTEGAADSPHEQIPHTLGAENPAFETVRRCLEDQNIDYLLRNLPAVSEHQFFDARGSVPKKLYIGRTADRRDNIYAHLRVDSGLHFVEFWSRESKSHKDVKRMWQEIAKQSLIHPFNKTYEKNSKTTTIDAKIRLDTIIKWYFLAEGAGKDFVLKESPTFAVYLKQALAYIAQRMGPAAVPGPSEDSLTSSNQATNKFPKQTPPARPLDESQIQTSLASAVPSSATQASPRGTKRTFEDATFEALSDLSSKERKLTTDINIVDEELETHEMKKNNFAEQQERDKQQWLAKWELEKQRWLAEWELKSQNWVDEWEMEHDSILGRRETIAEERHGVRHKFRRLTLEVGQEE
;
A
#
# COMPACT_ATOMS: atom_id res chain seq x y z
N MET A 1 -3.96 11.56 12.20
CA MET A 1 -3.05 12.14 11.19
C MET A 1 -1.79 11.30 11.18
N SER A 2 -1.60 10.50 10.13
CA SER A 2 -0.44 9.60 10.03
C SER A 2 0.82 10.41 9.72
N THR A 3 1.62 10.73 10.73
CA THR A 3 2.94 11.36 10.58
C THR A 3 3.98 10.43 9.95
N SER A 4 3.64 9.15 9.73
CA SER A 4 4.59 8.12 9.27
C SER A 4 5.16 8.43 7.89
N SER A 5 4.31 8.70 6.90
CA SER A 5 4.77 8.90 5.51
C SER A 5 5.67 10.13 5.36
N MET A 6 5.36 11.23 6.03
CA MET A 6 6.20 12.44 5.99
C MET A 6 7.55 12.20 6.67
N ASN A 7 7.57 11.50 7.80
CA ASN A 7 8.81 11.17 8.50
C ASN A 7 9.70 10.24 7.70
N GLU A 8 9.11 9.27 6.98
CA GLU A 8 9.82 8.39 6.05
C GLU A 8 10.45 9.17 4.90
N ILE A 9 9.70 10.09 4.26
CA ILE A 9 10.24 10.96 3.21
C ILE A 9 11.38 11.83 3.76
N LEU A 10 11.20 12.47 4.92
CA LEU A 10 12.24 13.29 5.54
C LEU A 10 13.50 12.48 5.89
N LYS A 11 13.32 11.26 6.39
CA LYS A 11 14.42 10.35 6.69
C LYS A 11 15.17 9.99 5.40
N PHE A 12 14.45 9.54 4.37
CA PHE A 12 15.02 9.16 3.08
C PHE A 12 15.75 10.33 2.41
N MET A 13 15.16 11.54 2.44
CA MET A 13 15.76 12.76 1.89
C MET A 13 17.06 13.15 2.60
N ARG A 14 17.18 12.90 3.90
CA ARG A 14 18.42 13.13 4.65
C ARG A 14 19.47 12.06 4.34
N GLU A 15 19.09 10.79 4.34
CA GLU A 15 20.01 9.67 4.21
C GLU A 15 20.58 9.53 2.79
N GLU A 16 19.74 9.69 1.76
CA GLU A 16 20.13 9.37 0.37
C GLU A 16 20.57 10.59 -0.45
N TYR A 17 20.09 11.79 -0.09
CA TYR A 17 20.30 13.00 -0.90
C TYR A 17 20.99 14.15 -0.17
N ASP A 18 21.31 13.97 1.12
CA ASP A 18 21.84 15.02 2.00
C ASP A 18 21.05 16.35 1.88
N ALA A 19 19.72 16.23 1.73
CA ALA A 19 18.87 17.34 1.33
C ALA A 19 18.38 18.20 2.51
N GLN A 20 19.03 18.13 3.68
CA GLN A 20 18.58 18.86 4.87
C GLN A 20 18.66 20.38 4.68
N GLU A 21 19.77 20.86 4.10
CA GLU A 21 19.93 22.28 3.78
C GLU A 21 18.91 22.74 2.72
N LEU A 22 18.62 21.87 1.75
CA LEU A 22 17.64 22.13 0.69
C LEU A 22 16.21 22.18 1.23
N LEU A 23 15.87 21.37 2.22
CA LEU A 23 14.57 21.43 2.89
C LEU A 23 14.43 22.71 3.74
N ASP A 24 15.54 23.17 4.32
CA ASP A 24 15.59 24.39 5.12
C ASP A 24 15.40 25.67 4.30
N THR A 25 15.57 25.63 2.96
CA THR A 25 15.30 26.78 2.09
C THR A 25 13.82 26.99 1.81
N LEU A 26 12.99 25.95 2.00
CA LEU A 26 11.56 26.05 1.77
C LEU A 26 10.88 26.87 2.88
N PRO A 27 9.95 27.79 2.54
CA PRO A 27 9.10 28.40 3.56
C PRO A 27 8.25 27.32 4.25
N GLY A 28 8.03 27.48 5.55
CA GLY A 28 7.06 26.65 6.28
C GLY A 28 5.68 26.73 5.63
N HIS A 29 4.92 25.63 5.64
CA HIS A 29 3.59 25.56 5.04
C HIS A 29 2.59 26.55 5.68
N ASP A 30 2.84 26.97 6.92
CA ASP A 30 2.14 28.00 7.68
C ASP A 30 2.34 29.42 7.13
N ARG A 31 3.46 29.65 6.42
CA ARG A 31 3.77 30.95 5.80
C ARG A 31 3.15 31.12 4.41
N LEU A 32 2.63 30.05 3.84
CA LEU A 32 1.94 30.09 2.56
C LEU A 32 0.48 30.50 2.75
N ARG A 33 -0.12 31.07 1.70
CA ARG A 33 -1.53 31.50 1.71
C ARG A 33 -2.42 30.32 1.32
N TRP A 34 -3.32 29.94 2.22
CA TRP A 34 -4.32 28.88 2.01
C TRP A 34 -5.71 29.48 2.09
N ILE A 35 -6.64 28.96 1.29
CA ILE A 35 -8.05 29.34 1.39
C ILE A 35 -8.94 28.10 1.53
N PRO A 36 -10.08 28.22 2.23
CA PRO A 36 -11.10 27.17 2.22
C PRO A 36 -11.58 26.86 0.81
N TRP A 37 -11.67 25.57 0.48
CA TRP A 37 -12.05 25.08 -0.84
C TRP A 37 -13.34 24.26 -0.76
N SER A 38 -14.46 24.85 -1.18
CA SER A 38 -15.79 24.21 -1.13
C SER A 38 -16.48 24.13 -2.49
N VAL A 39 -15.78 24.48 -3.57
CA VAL A 39 -16.41 24.71 -4.89
C VAL A 39 -16.75 23.41 -5.63
N ASN A 40 -16.27 22.26 -5.15
CA ASN A 40 -16.53 20.99 -5.80
C ASN A 40 -16.68 19.85 -4.78
N THR A 41 -17.86 19.24 -4.72
CA THR A 41 -18.23 18.15 -3.80
C THR A 41 -17.41 16.87 -3.98
N THR A 42 -16.61 16.78 -5.04
CA THR A 42 -15.75 15.62 -5.33
C THR A 42 -14.31 15.77 -4.84
N VAL A 43 -13.94 16.91 -4.23
CA VAL A 43 -12.58 17.15 -3.74
C VAL A 43 -12.54 16.85 -2.24
N ASP A 44 -11.80 15.81 -1.87
CA ASP A 44 -11.67 15.33 -0.48
C ASP A 44 -10.93 16.31 0.45
N LEU A 45 -10.44 17.44 -0.06
CA LEU A 45 -9.57 18.36 0.68
C LEU A 45 -10.25 19.71 0.96
N PRO A 46 -10.22 20.18 2.23
CA PRO A 46 -10.95 21.38 2.66
C PRO A 46 -10.28 22.70 2.27
N GLU A 47 -9.04 22.68 1.75
CA GLU A 47 -8.26 23.89 1.47
C GLU A 47 -7.54 23.80 0.13
N ALA A 48 -7.34 24.97 -0.50
CA ALA A 48 -6.52 25.16 -1.69
C ALA A 48 -5.35 26.11 -1.39
N LEU A 49 -4.24 25.90 -2.08
CA LEU A 49 -2.99 26.65 -1.91
C LEU A 49 -2.91 27.77 -2.95
N ILE A 50 -2.73 29.02 -2.52
CA ILE A 50 -2.45 30.12 -3.45
C ILE A 50 -0.97 30.07 -3.83
N ILE A 51 -0.70 29.86 -5.12
CA ILE A 51 0.66 29.74 -5.67
C ILE A 51 1.12 31.01 -6.42
N GLY A 52 0.24 31.99 -6.61
CA GLY A 52 0.55 33.28 -7.21
C GLY A 52 -0.68 34.17 -7.35
N THR A 53 -0.48 35.43 -7.74
CA THR A 53 -1.56 36.37 -8.03
C THR A 53 -1.27 37.07 -9.36
N VAL A 54 -2.16 36.92 -10.36
CA VAL A 54 -2.03 37.47 -11.71
C VAL A 54 -3.28 38.27 -12.05
N GLU A 55 -3.13 39.52 -12.50
CA GLU A 55 -4.26 40.36 -12.94
C GLU A 55 -5.42 40.46 -11.92
N ARG A 56 -5.09 40.60 -10.62
CA ARG A 56 -6.05 40.61 -9.50
C ARG A 56 -6.83 39.30 -9.36
N ARG A 57 -6.28 38.19 -9.82
CA ARG A 57 -6.78 36.84 -9.59
C ARG A 57 -5.74 36.00 -8.85
N ASP A 58 -6.19 35.31 -7.81
CA ASP A 58 -5.35 34.35 -7.12
C ASP A 58 -5.34 33.04 -7.92
N VAL A 59 -4.14 32.55 -8.21
CA VAL A 59 -3.89 31.27 -8.88
C VAL A 59 -3.75 30.22 -7.79
N LEU A 60 -4.61 29.19 -7.84
CA LEU A 60 -4.68 28.18 -6.81
C LEU A 60 -4.26 26.82 -7.33
N ALA A 61 -3.59 26.06 -6.49
CA ALA A 61 -3.37 24.64 -6.64
C ALA A 61 -4.22 23.87 -5.62
N TYR A 62 -4.89 22.83 -6.07
CA TYR A 62 -5.64 21.91 -5.22
C TYR A 62 -5.40 20.47 -5.67
N VAL A 63 -5.53 19.51 -4.75
CA VAL A 63 -5.28 18.10 -5.05
C VAL A 63 -6.62 17.38 -5.15
N THR A 64 -6.82 16.63 -6.23
CA THR A 64 -8.04 15.84 -6.47
C THR A 64 -7.68 14.38 -6.73
N GLN A 65 -8.63 13.49 -6.44
CA GLN A 65 -8.52 12.08 -6.79
C GLN A 65 -9.71 11.67 -7.65
N LYS A 66 -9.47 11.10 -8.84
CA LYS A 66 -10.55 10.59 -9.70
C LYS A 66 -10.55 9.06 -9.64
N GLY A 67 -11.35 8.51 -8.73
CA GLY A 67 -11.42 7.07 -8.49
C GLY A 67 -10.13 6.53 -7.88
N GLU A 68 -9.60 5.46 -8.49
CA GLU A 68 -8.36 4.81 -8.04
C GLU A 68 -7.10 5.43 -8.64
N LYS A 69 -7.24 6.46 -9.49
CA LYS A 69 -6.08 7.16 -10.04
C LYS A 69 -5.30 7.85 -8.91
N PRO A 70 -3.96 7.93 -9.03
CA PRO A 70 -3.14 8.74 -8.15
C PRO A 70 -3.70 10.15 -7.98
N ARG A 71 -3.53 10.70 -6.77
CA ARG A 71 -3.88 12.08 -6.49
C ARG A 71 -3.13 13.02 -7.44
N GLU A 72 -3.88 13.88 -8.11
CA GLU A 72 -3.39 14.81 -9.14
C GLU A 72 -3.52 16.25 -8.64
N VAL A 73 -2.53 17.08 -8.94
CA VAL A 73 -2.59 18.53 -8.68
C VAL A 73 -3.35 19.18 -9.83
N ARG A 74 -4.36 19.98 -9.52
CA ARG A 74 -5.12 20.78 -10.47
C ARG A 74 -5.07 22.25 -10.09
N TYR A 75 -5.41 23.08 -11.08
CA TYR A 75 -5.25 24.50 -10.97
C TYR A 75 -6.50 25.24 -11.39
N CYS A 76 -6.71 26.39 -10.78
CA CYS A 76 -7.75 27.33 -11.16
C CYS A 76 -7.34 28.75 -10.76
N SER A 77 -8.09 29.74 -11.24
CA SER A 77 -7.99 31.12 -10.77
C SER A 77 -9.34 31.63 -10.26
N ILE A 78 -9.27 32.48 -9.23
CA ILE A 78 -10.43 33.18 -8.66
C ILE A 78 -10.09 34.67 -8.52
N PRO A 79 -11.07 35.58 -8.53
CA PRO A 79 -10.84 37.00 -8.22
C PRO A 79 -10.25 37.17 -6.80
N ALA A 80 -9.14 37.90 -6.70
CA ALA A 80 -8.45 38.12 -5.43
C ALA A 80 -9.37 38.84 -4.43
N GLY A 81 -9.38 38.35 -3.19
CA GLY A 81 -10.17 38.93 -2.09
C GLY A 81 -11.68 38.69 -2.16
N ARG A 82 -12.18 37.85 -3.09
CA ARG A 82 -13.59 37.42 -3.12
C ARG A 82 -13.74 35.97 -2.70
N PRO A 83 -14.85 35.61 -2.00
CA PRO A 83 -15.16 34.23 -1.71
C PRO A 83 -15.39 33.44 -3.01
N SER A 84 -14.86 32.23 -3.05
CA SER A 84 -14.91 31.34 -4.21
C SER A 84 -16.35 30.94 -4.53
N THR A 85 -16.92 31.48 -5.60
CA THR A 85 -18.19 31.01 -6.17
C THR A 85 -17.91 30.21 -7.43
N SER A 86 -18.67 29.15 -7.68
CA SER A 86 -18.49 28.28 -8.86
C SER A 86 -18.53 29.06 -10.18
N ALA A 87 -19.30 30.15 -10.25
CA ALA A 87 -19.40 31.01 -11.44
C ALA A 87 -18.13 31.83 -11.72
N SER A 88 -17.27 32.05 -10.72
CA SER A 88 -16.05 32.85 -10.84
C SER A 88 -14.78 32.03 -11.06
N LEU A 89 -14.90 30.70 -10.99
CA LEU A 89 -13.78 29.77 -11.08
C LEU A 89 -13.40 29.55 -12.55
N GLN A 90 -12.16 29.87 -12.89
CA GLN A 90 -11.59 29.55 -14.18
C GLN A 90 -10.58 28.42 -14.01
N THR A 91 -10.88 27.24 -14.55
CA THR A 91 -9.94 26.10 -14.57
C THR A 91 -8.71 26.48 -15.39
N LEU A 92 -7.53 26.11 -14.90
CA LEU A 92 -6.26 26.32 -15.59
C LEU A 92 -5.58 24.98 -15.82
N THR A 93 -4.97 24.84 -17.00
CA THR A 93 -4.04 23.76 -17.30
C THR A 93 -2.69 24.02 -16.62
N GLN A 94 -1.91 22.96 -16.43
CA GLN A 94 -0.57 23.12 -15.89
C GLN A 94 0.32 23.97 -16.80
N ASP A 95 0.16 23.85 -18.11
CA ASP A 95 0.87 24.64 -19.12
C ASP A 95 0.60 26.15 -18.99
N GLU A 96 -0.66 26.53 -18.78
CA GLU A 96 -0.99 27.93 -18.52
C GLU A 96 -0.34 28.42 -17.22
N VAL A 97 -0.42 27.63 -16.14
CA VAL A 97 0.10 28.03 -14.83
C VAL A 97 1.62 28.24 -14.81
N VAL A 98 2.39 27.40 -15.51
CA VAL A 98 3.85 27.55 -15.51
C VAL A 98 4.32 28.79 -16.27
N THR A 99 3.49 29.35 -17.15
CA THR A 99 3.80 30.63 -17.84
C THR A 99 3.43 31.86 -17.02
N MET A 100 2.71 31.69 -15.91
CA MET A 100 2.26 32.78 -15.05
C MET A 100 3.35 33.25 -14.09
N LYS A 101 3.24 34.51 -13.64
CA LYS A 101 4.12 35.06 -12.60
C LYS A 101 3.71 34.53 -11.22
N LEU A 102 4.32 33.40 -10.82
CA LEU A 102 4.05 32.73 -9.55
C LEU A 102 4.86 33.30 -8.38
N ASP A 103 4.39 33.01 -7.16
CA ASP A 103 5.08 33.35 -5.91
C ASP A 103 6.20 32.33 -5.61
N ALA A 104 7.15 32.70 -4.75
CA ALA A 104 8.14 31.76 -4.24
C ALA A 104 7.47 30.74 -3.29
N PRO A 105 7.88 29.45 -3.30
CA PRO A 105 8.96 28.88 -4.11
C PRO A 105 8.51 28.34 -5.48
N PHE A 106 7.24 28.46 -5.83
CA PHE A 106 6.66 27.83 -7.02
C PHE A 106 7.28 28.33 -8.32
N LYS A 107 7.60 29.63 -8.39
CA LYS A 107 8.23 30.25 -9.57
C LYS A 107 9.52 29.56 -10.04
N TYR A 108 10.27 28.90 -9.14
CA TYR A 108 11.56 28.28 -9.46
C TYR A 108 11.43 26.95 -10.22
N ASN A 109 10.25 26.35 -10.19
CA ASN A 109 9.96 25.11 -10.91
C ASN A 109 8.86 25.30 -11.98
N ALA A 110 8.50 26.55 -12.27
CA ALA A 110 7.47 26.92 -13.24
C ALA A 110 8.07 26.94 -14.66
N ASP A 111 8.20 25.75 -15.27
CA ASP A 111 8.73 25.57 -16.61
C ASP A 111 7.87 24.51 -17.36
N SER A 112 7.63 24.77 -18.65
CA SER A 112 6.83 23.92 -19.54
C SER A 112 7.50 22.60 -19.92
N ALA A 113 8.80 22.44 -19.65
CA ALA A 113 9.52 21.19 -19.86
C ALA A 113 8.86 20.05 -19.06
N LYS A 114 8.70 18.87 -19.69
CA LYS A 114 8.03 17.70 -19.10
C LYS A 114 8.60 17.31 -17.73
N GLY A 115 9.93 17.35 -17.57
CA GLY A 115 10.59 17.06 -16.31
C GLY A 115 10.28 18.08 -15.20
N MET A 116 10.17 19.36 -15.57
CA MET A 116 9.88 20.45 -14.65
C MET A 116 8.42 20.44 -14.19
N LYS A 117 7.48 20.09 -15.07
CA LYS A 117 6.07 19.86 -14.69
C LYS A 117 5.93 18.83 -13.57
N ARG A 118 6.73 17.74 -13.62
CA ARG A 118 6.72 16.70 -12.57
C ARG A 118 7.29 17.24 -11.25
N LYS A 119 8.41 17.97 -11.31
CA LYS A 119 9.02 18.65 -10.14
C LYS A 119 8.07 19.66 -9.50
N PHE A 120 7.40 20.47 -10.30
CA PHE A 120 6.42 21.48 -9.88
C PHE A 120 5.28 20.85 -9.09
N SER A 121 4.66 19.80 -9.65
CA SER A 121 3.58 19.07 -8.98
C SER A 121 4.04 18.38 -7.69
N VAL A 122 5.28 17.89 -7.63
CA VAL A 122 5.86 17.26 -6.43
C VAL A 122 6.05 18.27 -5.29
N ILE A 123 6.53 19.49 -5.57
CA ILE A 123 6.64 20.55 -4.55
C ILE A 123 5.27 20.93 -3.99
N ILE A 124 4.25 21.03 -4.84
CA ILE A 124 2.89 21.34 -4.36
C ILE A 124 2.39 20.22 -3.45
N LYS A 125 2.51 18.95 -3.89
CA LYS A 125 2.14 17.78 -3.06
C LYS A 125 2.86 17.76 -1.73
N TRP A 126 4.15 18.13 -1.69
CA TRP A 126 4.91 18.27 -0.44
C TRP A 126 4.23 19.22 0.54
N TYR A 127 3.79 20.40 0.09
CA TYR A 127 3.11 21.35 0.97
C TYR A 127 1.76 20.85 1.50
N PHE A 128 1.00 20.11 0.68
CA PHE A 128 -0.24 19.47 1.14
C PHE A 128 0.04 18.36 2.18
N MET A 129 1.13 17.60 2.03
CA MET A 129 1.56 16.63 3.04
C MET A 129 2.02 17.31 4.33
N ALA A 130 2.86 18.34 4.20
CA ALA A 130 3.40 19.09 5.33
C ALA A 130 2.31 19.75 6.18
N ARG A 131 1.20 20.14 5.55
CA ARG A 131 0.00 20.69 6.21
C ARG A 131 -0.92 19.61 6.80
N GLY A 132 -0.65 18.32 6.58
CA GLY A 132 -1.48 17.21 7.07
C GLY A 132 -2.78 17.02 6.28
N LEU A 133 -2.91 17.65 5.11
CA LEU A 133 -4.07 17.48 4.23
C LEU A 133 -3.95 16.21 3.37
N LEU A 134 -2.76 15.64 3.27
CA LEU A 134 -2.46 14.56 2.33
C LEU A 134 -1.63 13.47 3.01
N GLU A 135 -2.27 12.35 3.38
CA GLU A 135 -1.59 11.27 4.11
C GLU A 135 -0.81 10.31 3.19
N ASN A 136 -1.19 10.19 1.90
CA ASN A 136 -0.58 9.28 0.91
C ASN A 136 -0.38 9.99 -0.45
N ALA A 137 0.45 11.04 -0.51
CA ALA A 137 0.72 11.75 -1.77
C ALA A 137 1.64 10.99 -2.74
N VAL A 138 2.47 10.13 -2.16
CA VAL A 138 3.53 9.41 -2.88
C VAL A 138 2.86 8.34 -3.71
N SER A 139 2.65 8.68 -4.97
CA SER A 139 2.16 7.74 -5.97
C SER A 139 3.35 7.08 -6.65
N GLY A 140 3.47 5.76 -6.51
CA GLY A 140 4.56 4.97 -7.08
C GLY A 140 5.68 4.71 -6.08
N ASP A 141 6.88 4.48 -6.61
CA ASP A 141 8.07 4.20 -5.80
C ASP A 141 8.51 5.42 -4.99
N LEU A 142 8.84 5.19 -3.72
CA LEU A 142 9.25 6.24 -2.78
C LEU A 142 10.62 6.82 -3.17
N ALA A 143 11.56 5.99 -3.61
CA ALA A 143 12.89 6.44 -3.97
C ALA A 143 12.83 7.37 -5.21
N ASP A 144 12.06 6.99 -6.22
CA ASP A 144 11.78 7.84 -7.38
C ASP A 144 11.13 9.18 -6.99
N TRP A 145 10.17 9.16 -6.06
CA TRP A 145 9.52 10.38 -5.58
C TRP A 145 10.53 11.30 -4.89
N CYS A 146 11.33 10.76 -3.95
CA CYS A 146 12.37 11.50 -3.24
C CYS A 146 13.44 12.05 -4.19
N LYS A 147 13.85 11.28 -5.19
CA LYS A 147 14.79 11.72 -6.25
C LYS A 147 14.26 12.96 -6.98
N ILE A 148 12.99 12.92 -7.40
CA ILE A 148 12.37 14.04 -8.11
C ILE A 148 12.22 15.24 -7.19
N PHE A 149 11.84 15.00 -5.94
CA PHE A 149 11.69 16.06 -4.96
C PHE A 149 13.04 16.74 -4.66
N ALA A 150 14.11 16.00 -4.41
CA ALA A 150 15.46 16.54 -4.25
C ALA A 150 15.90 17.37 -5.45
N ASN A 151 15.64 16.87 -6.67
CA ASN A 151 15.91 17.60 -7.91
C ASN A 151 15.04 18.86 -8.10
N ALA A 152 13.86 18.92 -7.48
CA ALA A 152 13.00 20.10 -7.49
C ALA A 152 13.49 21.15 -6.47
N LEU A 153 13.97 20.69 -5.31
CA LEU A 153 14.53 21.56 -4.27
C LEU A 153 15.82 22.25 -4.71
N ARG A 154 16.69 21.55 -5.48
CA ARG A 154 17.92 22.14 -6.04
C ARG A 154 17.67 23.35 -6.94
N ASN A 155 16.48 23.45 -7.53
CA ASN A 155 16.08 24.60 -8.34
C ASN A 155 15.62 25.79 -7.51
N VAL A 156 15.25 25.58 -6.24
CA VAL A 156 14.73 26.65 -5.37
C VAL A 156 15.91 27.47 -4.84
N GLU A 157 16.00 28.72 -5.29
CA GLU A 157 16.97 29.64 -4.71
C GLU A 157 16.58 29.96 -3.25
N PRO A 158 17.56 30.05 -2.34
CA PRO A 158 17.29 30.42 -0.96
C PRO A 158 16.71 31.84 -0.89
N ASP A 159 15.51 31.98 -0.31
CA ASP A 159 14.95 33.30 -0.02
C ASP A 159 15.81 33.99 1.07
N PRO A 160 16.49 35.11 0.77
CA PRO A 160 17.32 35.81 1.76
C PRO A 160 16.53 36.30 2.97
N ARG A 161 15.19 36.36 2.91
CA ARG A 161 14.31 36.71 4.04
C ARG A 161 14.11 35.54 5.01
N ALA A 162 14.14 34.30 4.54
CA ALA A 162 14.00 33.11 5.38
C ALA A 162 15.24 32.88 6.26
N ILE A 163 16.44 33.17 5.73
CA ILE A 163 17.72 32.96 6.42
C ILE A 163 17.91 33.94 7.59
N LYS A 164 17.38 35.18 7.48
CA LYS A 164 17.49 36.18 8.55
C LYS A 164 16.71 35.83 9.82
N GLY A 165 15.69 34.98 9.74
CA GLY A 165 14.90 34.55 10.91
C GLY A 165 15.62 33.56 11.83
N LYS A 166 16.51 32.70 11.30
CA LYS A 166 17.23 31.68 12.09
C LYS A 166 18.45 32.24 12.84
N LYS A 167 19.12 33.28 12.31
CA LYS A 167 20.31 33.87 12.97
C LYS A 167 20.02 34.62 14.28
N ASN A 168 18.76 34.98 14.54
CA ASN A 168 18.39 35.67 15.79
C ASN A 168 18.13 34.70 16.98
N ALA A 169 18.20 33.38 16.77
CA ALA A 169 17.95 32.38 17.81
C ALA A 169 19.23 31.81 18.47
N ALA A 170 20.42 32.08 17.93
CA ALA A 170 21.69 31.69 18.52
C ALA A 170 22.38 32.93 19.12
N GLY A 171 22.29 33.07 20.45
CA GLY A 171 22.62 34.30 21.17
C GLY A 171 24.11 34.66 21.24
N LYS A 172 24.35 35.98 21.34
CA LYS A 172 25.29 36.69 22.26
C LYS A 172 25.45 38.17 21.81
N PRO A 173 25.98 39.07 22.66
CA PRO A 173 25.44 39.60 23.91
C PRO A 173 25.16 41.12 23.82
N VAL A 174 24.40 41.63 24.78
CA VAL A 174 24.03 43.06 24.91
C VAL A 174 25.20 43.89 25.47
N ALA A 175 25.48 45.05 24.86
CA ALA A 175 26.10 46.24 25.50
C ALA A 175 25.88 47.51 24.63
N PRO A 176 26.03 48.75 25.12
CA PRO A 176 24.90 49.67 25.24
C PRO A 176 24.98 50.98 24.43
N ARG A 177 23.79 51.60 24.25
CA ARG A 177 23.44 53.02 24.01
C ARG A 177 24.51 53.96 23.41
N ARG A 178 24.11 54.66 22.33
CA ARG A 178 24.30 56.12 22.22
C ARG A 178 23.23 56.79 21.36
N SER A 179 22.69 57.87 21.90
CA SER A 179 21.65 58.74 21.36
C SER A 179 22.27 59.85 20.50
N ALA A 180 21.63 60.21 19.38
CA ALA A 180 21.61 61.53 18.72
C ALA A 180 20.55 61.42 17.59
N ALA A 181 19.38 62.07 17.65
CA ALA A 181 19.04 63.50 17.53
C ALA A 181 19.06 64.04 16.08
N LEU A 182 17.94 64.71 15.73
CA LEU A 182 17.61 65.53 14.53
C LEU A 182 17.28 64.77 13.23
N GLY A 183 16.20 65.05 12.49
CA GLY A 183 15.16 66.08 12.62
C GLY A 183 14.16 66.04 11.44
N SER A 184 13.16 66.93 11.52
CA SER A 184 12.26 67.43 10.45
C SER A 184 11.12 66.55 9.89
N GLU A 185 9.94 66.78 10.49
CA GLU A 185 8.61 66.96 9.88
C GLU A 185 8.60 67.86 8.59
N PRO A 186 7.58 67.82 7.68
CA PRO A 186 6.25 68.35 8.01
C PRO A 186 4.98 67.78 7.30
N SER A 187 3.86 68.01 7.99
CA SER A 187 2.52 68.40 7.50
C SER A 187 1.52 67.36 6.97
N THR A 188 0.52 67.12 7.83
CA THR A 188 -0.89 66.66 7.59
C THR A 188 -1.74 67.69 6.81
N PRO A 189 -2.94 67.33 6.28
CA PRO A 189 -4.21 67.30 7.06
C PRO A 189 -5.10 66.07 6.74
N ALA A 190 -5.61 65.29 7.69
CA ALA A 190 -6.75 65.52 8.60
C ALA A 190 -8.12 65.73 7.92
N MET A 191 -8.94 64.66 7.84
CA MET A 191 -10.40 64.72 7.84
C MET A 191 -10.98 63.76 8.89
N LYS A 192 -12.04 64.24 9.55
CA LYS A 192 -12.69 63.74 10.78
C LYS A 192 -13.57 62.49 10.58
N PRO A 193 -13.91 61.78 11.69
CA PRO A 193 -14.77 60.60 11.70
C PRO A 193 -16.26 60.97 11.85
N HIS A 194 -17.13 60.09 11.37
CA HIS A 194 -18.58 60.14 11.64
C HIS A 194 -18.97 59.01 12.60
N GLU A 195 -19.45 59.39 13.77
CA GLU A 195 -20.21 58.55 14.70
C GLU A 195 -21.71 58.60 14.38
N SER A 196 -22.37 57.46 14.46
CA SER A 196 -23.79 57.23 14.83
C SER A 196 -23.96 55.70 14.81
N GLY A 197 -24.31 54.97 15.87
CA GLY A 197 -25.22 55.27 16.97
C GLY A 197 -26.54 54.51 16.76
N LEU A 198 -26.91 53.65 17.72
CA LEU A 198 -28.20 52.91 17.89
C LEU A 198 -28.32 51.60 17.08
N ALA A 199 -28.84 50.47 17.57
CA ALA A 199 -29.36 50.06 18.87
C ALA A 199 -29.40 48.51 18.92
N ASN A 200 -29.23 47.98 20.13
CA ASN A 200 -29.50 46.59 20.53
C ASN A 200 -31.03 46.32 20.49
N PRO A 201 -31.51 45.08 20.29
CA PRO A 201 -31.98 44.37 21.49
C PRO A 201 -31.86 42.82 21.48
N ARG A 202 -31.66 42.31 22.71
CA ARG A 202 -32.27 41.11 23.33
C ARG A 202 -31.78 39.69 22.97
N ARG A 203 -30.97 39.18 23.92
CA ARG A 203 -30.89 37.81 24.46
C ARG A 203 -32.28 37.18 24.73
N PRO A 204 -32.41 35.83 24.75
CA PRO A 204 -32.00 35.01 25.92
C PRO A 204 -31.21 33.75 25.50
N ALA A 205 -30.13 33.33 26.17
CA ALA A 205 -30.07 32.66 27.49
C ALA A 205 -30.84 31.32 27.55
N SER A 206 -30.14 30.25 27.22
CA SER A 206 -30.38 28.84 27.58
C SER A 206 -28.99 28.19 27.51
N GLY A 207 -28.41 27.60 28.55
CA GLY A 207 -29.00 26.72 29.55
C GLY A 207 -28.16 25.45 29.49
N VAL A 208 -27.22 25.34 30.42
CA VAL A 208 -26.27 24.23 30.59
C VAL A 208 -27.06 22.95 30.90
N ALA A 209 -26.81 21.88 30.15
CA ALA A 209 -27.17 20.52 30.54
C ALA A 209 -25.91 19.65 30.44
N ILE A 210 -25.32 19.41 31.60
CA ILE A 210 -24.40 18.31 31.88
C ILE A 210 -25.24 17.04 31.78
N VAL A 211 -24.95 16.16 30.83
CA VAL A 211 -25.50 14.80 30.80
C VAL A 211 -24.38 13.85 31.20
N GLU A 212 -24.60 13.31 32.37
CA GLU A 212 -23.88 12.28 33.11
C GLU A 212 -23.81 10.98 32.31
N GLU A 213 -22.69 10.26 32.47
CA GLU A 213 -22.48 8.89 32.02
C GLU A 213 -23.62 7.96 32.49
N SER A 214 -24.08 7.10 31.59
CA SER A 214 -24.72 5.83 31.98
C SER A 214 -24.31 4.73 31.00
N PRO A 215 -23.94 3.53 31.48
CA PRO A 215 -23.41 2.45 30.66
C PRO A 215 -24.54 1.56 30.13
N ASP A 216 -24.57 1.35 28.82
CA ASP A 216 -25.37 0.32 28.15
C ASP A 216 -24.41 -0.54 27.35
N ALA A 217 -24.57 -1.84 27.15
CA ALA A 217 -25.34 -2.90 27.78
C ALA A 217 -24.78 -4.16 27.08
N GLU A 218 -24.65 -5.27 27.78
CA GLU A 218 -24.23 -6.53 27.17
C GLU A 218 -25.20 -6.91 26.04
N GLU A 219 -24.68 -7.14 24.83
CA GLU A 219 -25.49 -7.61 23.71
C GLU A 219 -26.08 -9.00 24.05
N PRO A 220 -27.41 -9.19 23.99
CA PRO A 220 -27.99 -10.50 24.19
C PRO A 220 -27.67 -11.41 23.00
N ASN A 221 -27.26 -12.63 23.32
CA ASN A 221 -27.16 -13.78 22.43
C ASN A 221 -28.23 -13.76 21.32
N SER A 222 -27.80 -13.52 20.08
CA SER A 222 -28.66 -13.65 18.89
C SER A 222 -28.84 -15.13 18.54
N PRO A 223 -30.04 -15.72 18.71
CA PRO A 223 -30.32 -17.11 18.39
C PRO A 223 -30.95 -17.17 17.00
N TYR A 224 -30.14 -17.08 15.95
CA TYR A 224 -30.59 -17.40 14.59
C TYR A 224 -29.67 -18.49 14.01
N GLY A 225 -29.87 -19.71 14.51
CA GLY A 225 -29.58 -20.91 13.76
C GLY A 225 -30.56 -20.99 12.59
N LEU A 226 -30.02 -20.99 11.38
CA LEU A 226 -30.77 -21.27 10.16
C LEU A 226 -31.24 -22.73 10.19
N ARG A 227 -32.45 -22.98 10.73
CA ARG A 227 -33.17 -24.24 10.48
C ARG A 227 -33.98 -24.09 9.20
N SER A 228 -33.54 -24.82 8.19
CA SER A 228 -34.27 -25.13 6.96
C SER A 228 -35.67 -25.66 7.28
N ALA A 229 -36.70 -24.92 6.85
CA ALA A 229 -38.06 -25.43 6.77
C ALA A 229 -38.29 -25.98 5.37
N ARG A 230 -38.09 -27.29 5.17
CA ARG A 230 -38.73 -28.04 4.09
C ARG A 230 -40.10 -28.48 4.58
N ARG A 231 -41.16 -27.91 4.02
CA ARG A 231 -42.53 -28.39 4.16
C ARG A 231 -42.73 -29.54 3.16
N GLY A 232 -43.21 -30.67 3.67
CA GLY A 232 -43.17 -31.95 3.00
C GLY A 232 -44.19 -32.18 1.90
N GLU A 233 -43.86 -33.18 1.08
CA GLU A 233 -44.80 -34.02 0.35
C GLU A 233 -44.56 -35.47 0.78
N LYS A 234 -45.67 -36.19 0.96
CA LYS A 234 -45.77 -37.52 1.56
C LYS A 234 -45.52 -38.63 0.53
N GLY A 235 -44.85 -39.69 1.02
CA GLY A 235 -45.26 -41.09 0.81
C GLY A 235 -44.55 -41.87 -0.30
N ASN A 236 -43.64 -42.77 0.08
CA ASN A 236 -43.99 -44.18 0.28
C ASN A 236 -42.82 -45.01 0.82
N THR A 237 -43.20 -46.00 1.60
CA THR A 237 -42.41 -46.95 2.39
C THR A 237 -41.84 -48.07 1.53
N THR A 238 -40.56 -48.40 1.69
CA THR A 238 -40.09 -49.81 1.69
C THR A 238 -38.77 -49.94 2.44
N GLU A 239 -38.73 -50.97 3.28
CA GLU A 239 -37.64 -51.39 4.17
C GLU A 239 -36.46 -51.99 3.40
N GLY A 240 -35.24 -51.88 3.95
CA GLY A 240 -34.12 -52.73 3.52
C GLY A 240 -32.71 -52.24 3.89
N ALA A 241 -32.19 -52.79 4.98
CA ALA A 241 -30.80 -53.21 5.23
C ALA A 241 -29.59 -52.25 5.07
N ALA A 242 -28.85 -52.15 6.18
CA ALA A 242 -27.42 -51.91 6.35
C ALA A 242 -26.54 -51.75 5.07
N ASP A 243 -25.96 -50.57 4.90
CA ASP A 243 -24.51 -50.39 4.85
C ASP A 243 -24.17 -48.89 4.97
N SER A 244 -23.02 -48.58 5.57
CA SER A 244 -22.56 -47.23 5.85
C SER A 244 -21.76 -46.68 4.67
N PRO A 245 -22.13 -45.55 4.02
CA PRO A 245 -21.24 -44.87 3.09
C PRO A 245 -20.82 -43.50 3.62
N HIS A 246 -19.51 -43.24 3.52
CA HIS A 246 -18.94 -41.89 3.56
C HIS A 246 -19.78 -40.92 2.71
N GLU A 247 -20.32 -39.87 3.34
CA GLU A 247 -20.93 -38.73 2.64
C GLU A 247 -19.87 -38.06 1.74
N GLN A 248 -19.88 -38.45 0.47
CA GLN A 248 -19.23 -37.69 -0.59
C GLN A 248 -20.11 -36.47 -0.90
N ILE A 249 -19.54 -35.29 -0.70
CA ILE A 249 -20.13 -34.00 -1.03
C ILE A 249 -20.46 -33.99 -2.55
N PRO A 250 -21.69 -33.63 -2.98
CA PRO A 250 -22.02 -33.56 -4.40
C PRO A 250 -21.24 -32.43 -5.10
N HIS A 251 -20.17 -32.80 -5.79
CA HIS A 251 -19.39 -31.91 -6.65
C HIS A 251 -20.12 -31.65 -7.96
N THR A 252 -21.03 -30.68 -7.98
CA THR A 252 -21.38 -29.97 -9.24
C THR A 252 -20.41 -28.81 -9.40
N LEU A 253 -19.12 -29.14 -9.58
CA LEU A 253 -18.06 -28.17 -9.84
C LEU A 253 -18.18 -27.70 -11.30
N GLY A 254 -18.26 -26.37 -11.47
CA GLY A 254 -18.07 -25.72 -12.76
C GLY A 254 -16.74 -26.14 -13.40
N ALA A 255 -16.69 -26.03 -14.73
CA ALA A 255 -15.56 -26.40 -15.59
C ALA A 255 -14.19 -26.34 -14.88
N GLU A 256 -13.46 -27.46 -14.92
CA GLU A 256 -12.12 -27.60 -14.34
C GLU A 256 -11.27 -26.36 -14.63
N ASN A 257 -10.98 -25.57 -13.59
CA ASN A 257 -10.14 -24.40 -13.71
C ASN A 257 -8.70 -24.81 -13.34
N PRO A 258 -7.77 -24.93 -14.31
CA PRO A 258 -6.41 -25.43 -14.03
C PRO A 258 -5.64 -24.54 -13.05
N ALA A 259 -5.92 -23.23 -13.04
CA ALA A 259 -5.35 -22.33 -12.05
C ALA A 259 -5.86 -22.58 -10.63
N PHE A 260 -7.12 -23.01 -10.46
CA PHE A 260 -7.64 -23.38 -9.15
C PHE A 260 -6.88 -24.60 -8.60
N GLU A 261 -6.71 -25.64 -9.41
CA GLU A 261 -5.95 -26.84 -9.02
C GLU A 261 -4.48 -26.54 -8.76
N THR A 262 -3.88 -25.62 -9.53
CA THR A 262 -2.48 -25.21 -9.32
C THR A 262 -2.30 -24.48 -8.00
N VAL A 263 -3.21 -23.56 -7.65
CA VAL A 263 -3.16 -22.87 -6.35
C VAL A 263 -3.41 -23.86 -5.22
N ARG A 264 -4.39 -24.77 -5.37
CA ARG A 264 -4.68 -25.81 -4.38
C ARG A 264 -3.48 -26.72 -4.14
N ARG A 265 -2.84 -27.22 -5.20
CA ARG A 265 -1.60 -28.03 -5.10
C ARG A 265 -0.49 -27.27 -4.38
N CYS A 266 -0.32 -25.98 -4.67
CA CYS A 266 0.66 -25.14 -3.98
C CYS A 266 0.38 -25.01 -2.47
N LEU A 267 -0.89 -25.04 -2.05
CA LEU A 267 -1.28 -25.05 -0.63
C LEU A 267 -1.07 -26.44 0.00
N GLU A 268 -1.34 -27.52 -0.73
CA GLU A 268 -1.08 -28.90 -0.30
C GLU A 268 0.42 -29.16 -0.13
N ASP A 269 1.26 -28.73 -1.08
CA ASP A 269 2.72 -28.83 -1.03
C ASP A 269 3.31 -28.09 0.20
N GLN A 270 2.61 -27.06 0.68
CA GLN A 270 2.99 -26.31 1.88
C GLN A 270 2.32 -26.82 3.16
N ASN A 271 1.57 -27.92 3.09
CA ASN A 271 0.80 -28.51 4.19
C ASN A 271 -0.12 -27.50 4.90
N ILE A 272 -0.77 -26.63 4.12
CA ILE A 272 -1.69 -25.58 4.60
C ILE A 272 -3.09 -25.66 3.98
N ASP A 273 -3.38 -26.71 3.21
CA ASP A 273 -4.70 -26.98 2.63
C ASP A 273 -5.79 -27.07 3.70
N TYR A 274 -5.44 -27.55 4.90
CA TYR A 274 -6.35 -27.61 6.06
C TYR A 274 -6.94 -26.23 6.41
N LEU A 275 -6.23 -25.12 6.13
CA LEU A 275 -6.73 -23.78 6.39
C LEU A 275 -7.91 -23.41 5.48
N LEU A 276 -8.04 -24.02 4.29
CA LEU A 276 -9.19 -23.80 3.41
C LEU A 276 -10.49 -24.29 4.05
N ARG A 277 -10.42 -25.25 4.99
CA ARG A 277 -11.59 -25.73 5.75
C ARG A 277 -12.17 -24.69 6.70
N ASN A 278 -11.45 -23.59 6.94
CA ASN A 278 -11.96 -22.43 7.67
C ASN A 278 -12.84 -21.52 6.80
N LEU A 279 -12.85 -21.71 5.48
CA LEU A 279 -13.66 -20.94 4.56
C LEU A 279 -14.99 -21.67 4.26
N PRO A 280 -16.12 -20.95 4.19
CA PRO A 280 -17.36 -21.49 3.62
C PRO A 280 -17.13 -22.03 2.21
N ALA A 281 -17.84 -23.10 1.86
CA ALA A 281 -17.78 -23.64 0.51
C ALA A 281 -18.24 -22.57 -0.51
N VAL A 282 -17.76 -22.68 -1.75
CA VAL A 282 -18.13 -21.74 -2.83
C VAL A 282 -19.64 -21.72 -3.05
N SER A 283 -20.29 -22.87 -2.92
CA SER A 283 -21.75 -23.05 -3.03
C SER A 283 -22.56 -22.37 -1.91
N GLU A 284 -21.92 -22.01 -0.79
CA GLU A 284 -22.56 -21.26 0.30
C GLU A 284 -22.62 -19.75 -0.01
N HIS A 285 -21.82 -19.28 -0.96
CA HIS A 285 -21.82 -17.90 -1.40
C HIS A 285 -22.71 -17.69 -2.62
N GLN A 286 -23.33 -16.50 -2.68
CA GLN A 286 -24.23 -16.15 -3.78
C GLN A 286 -23.47 -15.37 -4.85
N PHE A 287 -23.37 -15.97 -6.03
CA PHE A 287 -22.92 -15.29 -7.24
C PHE A 287 -24.11 -14.88 -8.08
N PHE A 288 -24.07 -13.66 -8.62
CA PHE A 288 -25.09 -13.11 -9.50
C PHE A 288 -24.50 -12.79 -10.85
N ASP A 289 -25.15 -13.26 -11.92
CA ASP A 289 -24.76 -12.90 -13.27
C ASP A 289 -25.10 -11.43 -13.54
N ALA A 290 -24.08 -10.62 -13.85
CA ALA A 290 -24.29 -9.31 -14.44
C ALA A 290 -24.79 -9.53 -15.88
N ARG A 291 -25.96 -8.96 -16.22
CA ARG A 291 -26.67 -9.18 -17.49
C ARG A 291 -25.72 -9.18 -18.71
N GLY A 292 -25.30 -10.36 -19.15
CA GLY A 292 -24.67 -10.60 -20.45
C GLY A 292 -23.15 -10.65 -20.54
N SER A 293 -22.39 -10.46 -19.46
CA SER A 293 -20.94 -10.68 -19.50
C SER A 293 -20.37 -11.07 -18.14
N VAL A 294 -19.38 -11.97 -18.14
CA VAL A 294 -18.39 -12.08 -17.07
C VAL A 294 -17.88 -10.65 -16.85
N PRO A 295 -18.12 -10.05 -15.68
CA PRO A 295 -17.91 -10.71 -14.38
C PRO A 295 -19.18 -10.96 -13.54
N LYS A 296 -19.21 -12.13 -12.88
CA LYS A 296 -20.17 -12.43 -11.80
C LYS A 296 -20.01 -11.41 -10.67
N LYS A 297 -21.07 -11.14 -9.92
CA LYS A 297 -21.05 -10.36 -8.68
C LYS A 297 -21.12 -11.31 -7.48
N LEU A 298 -20.16 -11.23 -6.57
CA LEU A 298 -20.11 -12.04 -5.34
C LEU A 298 -20.76 -11.25 -4.20
N TYR A 299 -21.79 -11.79 -3.56
CA TYR A 299 -22.36 -11.18 -2.35
C TYR A 299 -21.42 -11.35 -1.15
N ILE A 300 -21.02 -10.23 -0.53
CA ILE A 300 -20.05 -10.22 0.58
C ILE A 300 -20.62 -9.70 1.90
N GLY A 301 -21.86 -9.23 1.92
CA GLY A 301 -22.57 -8.80 3.13
C GLY A 301 -23.53 -7.65 2.93
N ARG A 302 -23.77 -6.89 3.99
CA ARG A 302 -24.72 -5.77 3.99
C ARG A 302 -24.10 -4.53 4.60
N THR A 303 -24.66 -3.39 4.23
CA THR A 303 -24.42 -2.12 4.89
C THR A 303 -24.73 -2.19 6.39
N ALA A 304 -24.08 -1.35 7.20
CA ALA A 304 -24.21 -1.35 8.66
C ALA A 304 -25.65 -1.07 9.13
N ASP A 305 -26.41 -0.28 8.37
CA ASP A 305 -27.84 -0.04 8.60
C ASP A 305 -28.74 -1.18 8.09
N ARG A 306 -28.12 -2.25 7.56
CA ARG A 306 -28.75 -3.47 7.03
C ARG A 306 -29.70 -3.26 5.86
N ARG A 307 -29.65 -2.09 5.20
CA ARG A 307 -30.59 -1.78 4.11
C ARG A 307 -30.16 -2.35 2.79
N ASP A 308 -28.88 -2.22 2.48
CA ASP A 308 -28.37 -2.50 1.14
C ASP A 308 -27.38 -3.66 1.15
N ASN A 309 -27.53 -4.56 0.16
CA ASN A 309 -26.61 -5.65 -0.09
C ASN A 309 -25.33 -5.11 -0.74
N ILE A 310 -24.19 -5.67 -0.33
CA ILE A 310 -22.86 -5.33 -0.83
C ILE A 310 -22.34 -6.50 -1.66
N TYR A 311 -21.85 -6.16 -2.84
CA TYR A 311 -21.30 -7.08 -3.81
C TYR A 311 -19.86 -6.72 -4.13
N ALA A 312 -19.01 -7.74 -4.29
CA ALA A 312 -17.70 -7.64 -4.90
C ALA A 312 -17.78 -8.02 -6.37
N HIS A 313 -17.03 -7.30 -7.21
CA HIS A 313 -17.00 -7.47 -8.64
C HIS A 313 -15.56 -7.48 -9.13
N LEU A 314 -15.23 -8.39 -10.04
CA LEU A 314 -13.89 -8.51 -10.59
C LEU A 314 -13.80 -7.71 -11.89
N ARG A 315 -13.21 -6.51 -11.86
CA ARG A 315 -13.02 -5.66 -13.04
C ARG A 315 -11.65 -5.91 -13.67
N VAL A 316 -11.62 -6.16 -14.97
CA VAL A 316 -10.35 -6.21 -15.72
C VAL A 316 -9.98 -4.81 -16.18
N ASP A 317 -8.79 -4.35 -15.82
CA ASP A 317 -8.21 -3.10 -16.31
C ASP A 317 -6.76 -3.36 -16.71
N SER A 318 -6.42 -3.07 -17.97
CA SER A 318 -5.07 -3.26 -18.51
C SER A 318 -4.53 -4.71 -18.34
N GLY A 319 -5.42 -5.71 -18.40
CA GLY A 319 -5.08 -7.14 -18.22
C GLY A 319 -4.91 -7.60 -16.76
N LEU A 320 -5.04 -6.70 -15.79
CA LEU A 320 -5.03 -7.01 -14.37
C LEU A 320 -6.47 -6.98 -13.82
N HIS A 321 -6.80 -7.90 -12.92
CA HIS A 321 -8.10 -8.00 -12.30
C HIS A 321 -8.09 -7.28 -10.95
N PHE A 322 -9.02 -6.35 -10.80
CA PHE A 322 -9.23 -5.54 -9.60
C PHE A 322 -10.56 -5.89 -8.96
N VAL A 323 -10.59 -5.89 -7.63
CA VAL A 323 -11.83 -6.07 -6.88
C VAL A 323 -12.46 -4.69 -6.67
N GLU A 324 -13.66 -4.50 -7.21
CA GLU A 324 -14.50 -3.34 -6.96
C GLU A 324 -15.69 -3.71 -6.09
N PHE A 325 -16.12 -2.78 -5.24
CA PHE A 325 -17.25 -2.98 -4.34
C PHE A 325 -18.43 -2.11 -4.76
N TRP A 326 -19.62 -2.70 -4.73
CA TRP A 326 -20.86 -2.04 -5.12
C TRP A 326 -21.95 -2.36 -4.11
N SER A 327 -22.73 -1.35 -3.71
CA SER A 327 -23.96 -1.54 -2.93
C SER A 327 -25.17 -1.25 -3.80
N ARG A 328 -26.19 -2.10 -3.76
CA ARG A 328 -27.45 -1.84 -4.46
C ARG A 328 -28.42 -1.14 -3.50
N GLU A 329 -28.72 0.12 -3.77
CA GLU A 329 -29.68 0.88 -2.96
C GLU A 329 -31.09 0.33 -3.12
N SER A 330 -31.71 -0.05 -2.00
CA SER A 330 -33.06 -0.62 -1.97
C SER A 330 -34.13 0.31 -2.54
N LYS A 331 -33.95 1.63 -2.39
CA LYS A 331 -34.94 2.63 -2.83
C LYS A 331 -34.81 3.00 -4.30
N SER A 332 -33.59 3.08 -4.81
CA SER A 332 -33.32 3.62 -6.15
C SER A 332 -33.03 2.53 -7.19
N HIS A 333 -32.77 1.29 -6.73
CA HIS A 333 -32.21 0.21 -7.54
C HIS A 333 -30.90 0.57 -8.27
N LYS A 334 -30.25 1.68 -7.88
CA LYS A 334 -28.97 2.09 -8.45
C LYS A 334 -27.85 1.36 -7.72
N ASP A 335 -26.91 0.87 -8.51
CA ASP A 335 -25.66 0.32 -8.00
C ASP A 335 -24.72 1.51 -7.69
N VAL A 336 -24.30 1.64 -6.43
CA VAL A 336 -23.40 2.69 -5.94
C VAL A 336 -22.03 2.07 -5.71
N LYS A 337 -20.99 2.59 -6.38
CA LYS A 337 -19.60 2.17 -6.15
C LYS A 337 -19.16 2.60 -4.76
N ARG A 338 -18.55 1.68 -4.02
CA ARG A 338 -18.05 1.89 -2.65
C ARG A 338 -16.54 1.76 -2.63
N MET A 339 -15.89 2.61 -1.83
CA MET A 339 -14.47 2.42 -1.55
C MET A 339 -14.26 1.32 -0.51
N TRP A 340 -13.15 0.58 -0.60
CA TRP A 340 -12.88 -0.53 0.32
C TRP A 340 -12.80 -0.09 1.81
N GLN A 341 -12.37 1.15 2.09
CA GLN A 341 -12.37 1.71 3.44
C GLN A 341 -13.78 1.87 4.02
N GLU A 342 -14.77 2.13 3.16
CA GLU A 342 -16.18 2.15 3.57
C GLU A 342 -16.68 0.73 3.84
N ILE A 343 -16.24 -0.24 3.03
CA ILE A 343 -16.62 -1.66 3.14
C ILE A 343 -16.16 -2.28 4.46
N ALA A 344 -14.96 -1.94 4.93
CA ALA A 344 -14.44 -2.44 6.21
C ALA A 344 -15.34 -2.04 7.42
N LYS A 345 -16.14 -0.97 7.28
CA LYS A 345 -17.08 -0.49 8.31
C LYS A 345 -18.46 -1.16 8.22
N GLN A 346 -18.69 -2.00 7.23
CA GLN A 346 -19.98 -2.63 6.97
C GLN A 346 -20.09 -4.02 7.62
N SER A 347 -21.29 -4.58 7.62
CA SER A 347 -21.58 -5.93 8.14
C SER A 347 -21.31 -6.98 7.07
N LEU A 348 -20.03 -7.34 6.90
CA LEU A 348 -19.62 -8.40 5.98
C LEU A 348 -19.91 -9.80 6.55
N ILE A 349 -20.14 -10.78 5.67
CA ILE A 349 -20.28 -12.19 6.06
C ILE A 349 -18.90 -12.86 6.20
N HIS A 350 -18.85 -14.00 6.88
CA HIS A 350 -17.66 -14.85 6.92
C HIS A 350 -17.39 -15.40 5.50
N PRO A 351 -16.14 -15.39 5.00
CA PRO A 351 -14.89 -15.05 5.69
C PRO A 351 -14.44 -13.59 5.54
N PHE A 352 -15.15 -12.77 4.78
CA PHE A 352 -14.74 -11.40 4.46
C PHE A 352 -14.59 -10.51 5.70
N ASN A 353 -15.49 -10.64 6.69
CA ASN A 353 -15.39 -9.91 7.96
C ASN A 353 -14.19 -10.32 8.84
N LYS A 354 -13.49 -11.40 8.52
CA LYS A 354 -12.29 -11.88 9.22
C LYS A 354 -10.99 -11.45 8.54
N THR A 355 -11.05 -10.73 7.42
CA THR A 355 -9.86 -10.25 6.69
C THR A 355 -9.22 -9.00 7.29
N TYR A 356 -9.90 -8.36 8.25
CA TYR A 356 -9.45 -7.17 8.97
C TYR A 356 -9.87 -7.21 10.44
N GLU A 357 -9.34 -6.29 11.22
CA GLU A 357 -9.66 -6.16 12.64
C GLU A 357 -10.95 -5.34 12.83
N LYS A 358 -11.97 -5.97 13.43
CA LYS A 358 -13.20 -5.30 13.84
C LYS A 358 -12.82 -4.27 14.90
N ASN A 359 -13.00 -2.98 14.60
CA ASN A 359 -12.67 -1.79 15.43
C ASN A 359 -11.31 -1.12 15.20
N SER A 360 -10.53 -1.50 14.18
CA SER A 360 -9.36 -0.68 13.84
C SER A 360 -9.83 0.68 13.30
N LYS A 361 -9.42 1.77 13.96
CA LYS A 361 -9.72 3.15 13.50
C LYS A 361 -9.10 3.42 12.11
N THR A 362 -8.03 2.70 11.79
CA THR A 362 -7.30 2.77 10.53
C THR A 362 -7.43 1.43 9.80
N THR A 363 -7.83 1.49 8.54
CA THR A 363 -7.82 0.34 7.65
C THR A 363 -6.45 0.27 6.97
N THR A 364 -5.67 -0.78 7.23
CA THR A 364 -4.32 -0.94 6.68
C THR A 364 -4.33 -1.49 5.25
N ILE A 365 -3.28 -1.24 4.48
CA ILE A 365 -3.15 -1.77 3.11
C ILE A 365 -3.20 -3.32 3.13
N ASP A 366 -2.61 -3.96 4.14
CA ASP A 366 -2.63 -5.42 4.27
C ASP A 366 -4.04 -5.99 4.43
N ALA A 367 -4.94 -5.26 5.11
CA ALA A 367 -6.35 -5.65 5.22
C ALA A 367 -7.04 -5.66 3.86
N LYS A 368 -6.76 -4.65 3.01
CA LYS A 368 -7.23 -4.62 1.63
C LYS A 368 -6.69 -5.81 0.84
N ILE A 369 -5.38 -6.08 0.93
CA ILE A 369 -4.74 -7.19 0.22
C ILE A 369 -5.38 -8.52 0.61
N ARG A 370 -5.58 -8.78 1.92
CA ARG A 370 -6.24 -10.02 2.38
C ARG A 370 -7.67 -10.12 1.86
N LEU A 371 -8.45 -9.05 1.92
CA LEU A 371 -9.83 -9.03 1.42
C LEU A 371 -9.88 -9.31 -0.09
N ASP A 372 -9.06 -8.61 -0.88
CA ASP A 372 -8.98 -8.79 -2.33
C ASP A 372 -8.55 -10.21 -2.69
N THR A 373 -7.55 -10.76 -1.99
CA THR A 373 -7.06 -12.13 -2.20
C THR A 373 -8.14 -13.19 -1.94
N ILE A 374 -8.90 -13.07 -0.85
CA ILE A 374 -9.97 -14.01 -0.52
C ILE A 374 -11.14 -13.91 -1.52
N ILE A 375 -11.47 -12.69 -1.97
CA ILE A 375 -12.48 -12.51 -3.02
C ILE A 375 -12.01 -13.13 -4.34
N LYS A 376 -10.76 -12.88 -4.76
CA LYS A 376 -10.18 -13.50 -5.95
C LYS A 376 -10.16 -15.03 -5.86
N TRP A 377 -9.90 -15.60 -4.68
CA TRP A 377 -10.00 -17.04 -4.44
C TRP A 377 -11.41 -17.57 -4.72
N TYR A 378 -12.46 -16.90 -4.21
CA TYR A 378 -13.85 -17.31 -4.49
C TYR A 378 -14.20 -17.21 -5.99
N PHE A 379 -13.77 -16.16 -6.69
CA PHE A 379 -13.97 -16.07 -8.13
C PHE A 379 -13.21 -17.18 -8.89
N LEU A 380 -11.98 -17.48 -8.48
CA LEU A 380 -11.18 -18.56 -9.07
C LEU A 380 -11.86 -19.92 -8.87
N ALA A 381 -12.34 -20.19 -7.65
CA ALA A 381 -13.00 -21.43 -7.26
C ALA A 381 -14.38 -21.61 -7.91
N GLU A 382 -15.08 -20.51 -8.21
CA GLU A 382 -16.32 -20.49 -8.98
C GLU A 382 -16.09 -20.65 -10.51
N GLY A 383 -14.83 -20.71 -10.96
CA GLY A 383 -14.48 -20.78 -12.37
C GLY A 383 -14.66 -19.47 -13.14
N ALA A 384 -14.81 -18.35 -12.43
CA ALA A 384 -14.97 -17.02 -13.00
C ALA A 384 -13.60 -16.41 -13.33
N GLY A 385 -13.12 -16.70 -14.55
CA GLY A 385 -11.85 -16.20 -15.09
C GLY A 385 -10.79 -17.30 -15.15
N LYS A 386 -10.27 -17.57 -16.36
CA LYS A 386 -9.22 -18.57 -16.58
C LYS A 386 -7.85 -17.94 -16.31
N ASP A 387 -7.10 -18.52 -15.37
CA ASP A 387 -5.70 -18.20 -15.06
C ASP A 387 -5.37 -16.75 -14.68
N PHE A 388 -6.34 -15.89 -14.39
CA PHE A 388 -6.06 -14.48 -14.14
C PHE A 388 -5.13 -14.27 -12.94
N VAL A 389 -5.37 -15.04 -11.89
CA VAL A 389 -4.64 -14.93 -10.63
C VAL A 389 -3.15 -15.26 -10.80
N LEU A 390 -2.84 -16.37 -11.49
CA LEU A 390 -1.46 -16.84 -11.67
C LEU A 390 -0.70 -16.01 -12.71
N LYS A 391 -1.40 -15.45 -13.71
CA LYS A 391 -0.80 -14.54 -14.69
C LYS A 391 -0.46 -13.18 -14.09
N GLU A 392 -1.30 -12.68 -13.20
CA GLU A 392 -1.10 -11.37 -12.55
C GLU A 392 -0.03 -11.37 -11.48
N SER A 393 -0.01 -12.43 -10.67
CA SER A 393 0.82 -12.46 -9.48
C SER A 393 1.32 -13.88 -9.19
N PRO A 394 2.60 -14.17 -9.46
CA PRO A 394 3.20 -15.44 -9.05
C PRO A 394 3.21 -15.60 -7.52
N THR A 395 3.01 -14.51 -6.77
CA THR A 395 2.96 -14.48 -5.31
C THR A 395 1.55 -14.67 -4.75
N PHE A 396 0.53 -14.92 -5.58
CA PHE A 396 -0.83 -15.06 -5.09
C PHE A 396 -0.98 -16.16 -4.03
N ALA A 397 -0.35 -17.33 -4.23
CA ALA A 397 -0.40 -18.42 -3.25
C ALA A 397 0.17 -18.00 -1.88
N VAL A 398 1.20 -17.15 -1.87
CA VAL A 398 1.80 -16.60 -0.63
C VAL A 398 0.82 -15.65 0.05
N TYR A 399 0.18 -14.75 -0.69
CA TYR A 399 -0.84 -13.85 -0.13
C TYR A 399 -2.08 -14.62 0.36
N LEU A 400 -2.46 -15.69 -0.34
CA LEU A 400 -3.58 -16.52 0.06
C LEU A 400 -3.28 -17.25 1.36
N LYS A 401 -2.08 -17.85 1.50
CA LYS A 401 -1.61 -18.42 2.76
C LYS A 401 -1.68 -17.43 3.91
N GLN A 402 -1.15 -16.22 3.72
CA GLN A 402 -1.17 -15.17 4.76
C GLN A 402 -2.61 -14.77 5.12
N ALA A 403 -3.49 -14.63 4.14
CA ALA A 403 -4.90 -14.31 4.38
C ALA A 403 -5.63 -15.44 5.14
N LEU A 404 -5.39 -16.69 4.75
CA LEU A 404 -5.96 -17.88 5.40
C LEU A 404 -5.49 -18.03 6.85
N ALA A 405 -4.18 -17.89 7.10
CA ALA A 405 -3.62 -17.93 8.45
C ALA A 405 -4.19 -16.81 9.34
N TYR A 406 -4.33 -15.60 8.80
CA TYR A 406 -4.95 -14.48 9.49
C TYR A 406 -6.43 -14.75 9.83
N ILE A 407 -7.20 -15.31 8.89
CA ILE A 407 -8.60 -15.69 9.13
C ILE A 407 -8.71 -16.75 10.23
N ALA A 408 -7.88 -17.78 10.18
CA ALA A 408 -7.83 -18.83 11.20
C ALA A 408 -7.51 -18.23 12.59
N GLN A 409 -6.51 -17.36 12.68
CA GLN A 409 -6.18 -16.64 13.91
C GLN A 409 -7.39 -15.82 14.43
N ARG A 410 -8.13 -15.15 13.54
CA ARG A 410 -9.32 -14.35 13.88
C ARG A 410 -10.58 -15.18 14.18
N MET A 411 -10.56 -16.47 13.87
CA MET A 411 -11.58 -17.44 14.28
C MET A 411 -11.30 -18.01 15.68
N GLY A 412 -10.04 -17.98 16.14
CA GLY A 412 -9.66 -18.46 17.45
C GLY A 412 -9.97 -19.96 17.60
N PRO A 413 -10.60 -20.41 18.70
CA PRO A 413 -10.93 -21.83 18.91
C PRO A 413 -11.86 -22.45 17.87
N ALA A 414 -12.58 -21.63 17.09
CA ALA A 414 -13.45 -22.12 16.01
C ALA A 414 -12.66 -22.48 14.74
N ALA A 415 -11.37 -22.13 14.66
CA ALA A 415 -10.53 -22.52 13.54
C ALA A 415 -10.26 -24.02 13.57
N VAL A 416 -10.20 -24.63 12.39
CA VAL A 416 -9.75 -26.00 12.21
C VAL A 416 -8.32 -26.11 12.76
N PRO A 417 -8.09 -26.98 13.76
CA PRO A 417 -6.76 -27.16 14.32
C PRO A 417 -5.81 -27.64 13.23
N GLY A 418 -4.58 -27.11 13.26
CA GLY A 418 -3.53 -27.59 12.38
C GLY A 418 -3.26 -29.08 12.59
N PRO A 419 -2.72 -29.79 11.58
CA PRO A 419 -2.28 -31.15 11.75
C PRO A 419 -1.31 -31.20 12.95
N SER A 420 -1.67 -31.95 13.99
CA SER A 420 -0.85 -32.12 15.17
C SER A 420 0.55 -32.57 14.74
N GLU A 421 1.60 -31.83 15.10
CA GLU A 421 2.98 -32.17 14.76
C GLU A 421 3.37 -33.59 15.23
N ASP A 422 2.65 -34.11 16.23
CA ASP A 422 2.74 -35.48 16.74
C ASP A 422 2.52 -36.56 15.65
N SER A 423 1.81 -36.25 14.56
CA SER A 423 1.60 -37.19 13.45
C SER A 423 2.74 -37.19 12.41
N LEU A 424 3.58 -36.15 12.37
CA LEU A 424 4.71 -36.06 11.42
C LEU A 424 6.03 -36.53 12.04
N THR A 425 6.08 -36.72 13.36
CA THR A 425 7.27 -37.20 14.09
C THR A 425 7.21 -38.67 14.51
N SER A 426 6.12 -39.39 14.21
CA SER A 426 5.97 -40.81 14.56
C SER A 426 6.66 -41.79 13.59
N SER A 427 7.89 -41.46 13.20
CA SER A 427 8.87 -42.40 12.65
C SER A 427 10.27 -41.98 13.10
N ASN A 428 10.49 -41.87 14.41
CA ASN A 428 11.71 -42.31 15.11
C ASN A 428 11.62 -42.02 16.62
N GLN A 429 11.70 -43.09 17.40
CA GLN A 429 12.11 -43.17 18.81
C GLN A 429 11.17 -42.66 19.94
N ALA A 430 10.52 -43.67 20.55
CA ALA A 430 10.64 -44.04 21.97
C ALA A 430 11.04 -43.00 23.03
N THR A 431 10.10 -42.81 23.96
CA THR A 431 10.28 -42.49 25.39
C THR A 431 11.10 -41.26 25.75
N ASN A 432 10.41 -40.14 26.00
CA ASN A 432 10.68 -39.31 27.17
C ASN A 432 9.44 -38.48 27.56
N LYS A 433 8.82 -38.84 28.69
CA LYS A 433 7.85 -38.01 29.41
C LYS A 433 8.60 -37.11 30.39
N PHE A 434 8.34 -35.81 30.37
CA PHE A 434 8.43 -34.93 31.55
C PHE A 434 7.61 -33.63 31.33
N PRO A 435 7.25 -32.88 32.38
CA PRO A 435 5.95 -32.23 32.50
C PRO A 435 6.07 -30.71 32.32
N LYS A 436 4.91 -30.12 32.01
CA LYS A 436 4.51 -28.71 32.14
C LYS A 436 5.49 -27.83 32.96
N GLN A 437 6.14 -26.88 32.29
CA GLN A 437 6.79 -25.73 32.93
C GLN A 437 6.11 -24.40 32.56
N THR A 438 5.96 -23.60 33.61
CA THR A 438 5.57 -22.19 33.77
C THR A 438 6.66 -21.27 33.17
N PRO A 439 6.39 -19.98 32.86
CA PRO A 439 7.26 -19.13 32.04
C PRO A 439 8.52 -18.63 32.77
N PRO A 440 9.57 -18.22 32.04
CA PRO A 440 10.93 -18.13 32.56
C PRO A 440 11.25 -16.81 33.28
N ALA A 441 11.99 -16.94 34.37
CA ALA A 441 12.84 -15.90 34.92
C ALA A 441 14.25 -16.02 34.30
N ARG A 442 14.77 -14.85 33.89
CA ARG A 442 16.15 -14.39 33.56
C ARG A 442 17.33 -15.37 33.42
N PRO A 443 18.32 -15.02 32.55
CA PRO A 443 19.44 -15.89 32.19
C PRO A 443 20.49 -15.98 33.30
N LEU A 444 20.97 -17.19 33.57
CA LEU A 444 22.07 -17.51 34.49
C LEU A 444 23.35 -17.77 33.69
N ASP A 445 24.43 -17.25 34.24
CA ASP A 445 25.78 -17.06 33.70
C ASP A 445 26.56 -18.39 33.52
N GLU A 446 27.36 -18.44 32.45
CA GLU A 446 27.96 -19.63 31.84
C GLU A 446 29.37 -19.92 32.39
N SER A 447 29.59 -19.72 33.69
CA SER A 447 30.94 -19.74 34.31
C SER A 447 31.19 -20.86 35.33
N GLN A 448 30.29 -21.83 35.52
CA GLN A 448 30.40 -22.86 36.59
C GLN A 448 30.59 -24.33 36.17
N ILE A 449 30.79 -24.66 34.89
CA ILE A 449 30.83 -26.07 34.46
C ILE A 449 32.24 -26.69 34.48
N GLN A 450 33.32 -25.93 34.66
CA GLN A 450 34.68 -26.48 34.52
C GLN A 450 35.40 -26.93 35.82
N THR A 451 34.77 -26.89 37.01
CA THR A 451 35.49 -27.16 38.28
C THR A 451 35.22 -28.52 38.92
N SER A 452 34.36 -29.38 38.36
CA SER A 452 33.94 -30.62 39.07
C SER A 452 34.44 -31.95 38.49
N LEU A 453 35.39 -31.98 37.56
CA LEU A 453 35.88 -33.23 36.95
C LEU A 453 37.29 -33.68 37.38
N ALA A 454 37.98 -32.94 38.26
CA ALA A 454 39.38 -33.23 38.61
C ALA A 454 39.59 -33.98 39.95
N SER A 455 38.54 -34.51 40.60
CA SER A 455 38.68 -35.13 41.93
C SER A 455 37.94 -36.45 42.06
N ALA A 456 38.43 -37.49 41.39
CA ALA A 456 38.10 -38.87 41.73
C ALA A 456 39.32 -39.77 41.52
N VAL A 457 40.14 -39.87 42.56
CA VAL A 457 41.21 -40.87 42.71
C VAL A 457 40.55 -42.20 43.09
N PRO A 458 40.79 -43.32 42.38
CA PRO A 458 40.42 -44.63 42.89
C PRO A 458 41.49 -45.14 43.86
N SER A 459 41.08 -45.32 45.11
CA SER A 459 41.90 -45.89 46.18
C SER A 459 41.85 -47.42 46.10
N SER A 460 43.03 -48.03 45.99
CA SER A 460 43.28 -49.47 46.03
C SER A 460 43.28 -49.96 47.49
N ALA A 461 42.48 -50.98 47.79
CA ALA A 461 42.59 -51.74 49.03
C ALA A 461 42.49 -53.25 48.76
N THR A 462 43.61 -53.90 49.01
CA THR A 462 43.88 -55.34 48.95
C THR A 462 43.22 -56.07 50.11
N GLN A 463 42.52 -57.17 49.85
CA GLN A 463 42.32 -58.24 50.85
C GLN A 463 42.30 -59.63 50.20
N ALA A 464 42.99 -60.56 50.86
CA ALA A 464 43.35 -61.88 50.35
C ALA A 464 42.35 -62.99 50.71
N SER A 465 42.13 -63.89 49.73
CA SER A 465 41.86 -65.36 49.73
C SER A 465 40.96 -66.01 50.82
N PRO A 466 40.10 -67.00 50.48
CA PRO A 466 40.62 -68.30 50.04
C PRO A 466 39.90 -69.00 48.88
N ARG A 467 40.70 -69.87 48.26
CA ARG A 467 40.42 -70.98 47.33
C ARG A 467 38.99 -71.52 47.34
N GLY A 468 38.44 -71.67 46.12
CA GLY A 468 37.28 -72.51 45.84
C GLY A 468 36.50 -72.02 44.62
N THR A 469 36.83 -72.56 43.44
CA THR A 469 35.92 -72.64 42.28
C THR A 469 35.44 -71.30 41.69
N LYS A 470 36.36 -70.47 41.16
CA LYS A 470 36.02 -69.23 40.43
C LYS A 470 36.89 -69.09 39.18
N ARG A 471 36.40 -69.56 38.03
CA ARG A 471 36.94 -69.22 36.69
C ARG A 471 35.92 -68.48 35.81
N THR A 472 34.71 -68.21 36.31
CA THR A 472 33.62 -67.64 35.51
C THR A 472 33.45 -66.13 35.63
N PHE A 473 34.03 -65.47 36.64
CA PHE A 473 33.87 -64.03 36.82
C PHE A 473 34.83 -63.20 35.96
N GLU A 474 36.10 -63.62 35.86
CA GLU A 474 37.10 -62.93 35.02
C GLU A 474 36.77 -63.07 33.52
N ASP A 475 36.24 -64.22 33.09
CA ASP A 475 35.77 -64.43 31.71
C ASP A 475 34.58 -63.51 31.36
N ALA A 476 33.62 -63.34 32.28
CA ALA A 476 32.49 -62.44 32.08
C ALA A 476 32.94 -60.96 31.94
N THR A 477 33.98 -60.56 32.67
CA THR A 477 34.54 -59.20 32.52
C THR A 477 35.30 -59.03 31.20
N PHE A 478 35.93 -60.09 30.70
CA PHE A 478 36.64 -60.05 29.43
C PHE A 478 35.68 -60.03 28.24
N GLU A 479 34.60 -60.84 28.26
CA GLU A 479 33.52 -60.77 27.26
C GLU A 479 32.89 -59.38 27.22
N ALA A 480 32.57 -58.80 28.39
CA ALA A 480 32.01 -57.45 28.46
C ALA A 480 32.94 -56.39 27.85
N LEU A 481 34.27 -56.49 28.05
CA LEU A 481 35.24 -55.59 27.41
C LEU A 481 35.36 -55.81 25.90
N SER A 482 35.27 -57.06 25.44
CA SER A 482 35.29 -57.42 24.02
C SER A 482 34.06 -56.87 23.29
N ASP A 483 32.89 -56.96 23.92
CA ASP A 483 31.64 -56.37 23.44
C ASP A 483 31.72 -54.84 23.39
N LEU A 484 32.28 -54.22 24.43
CA LEU A 484 32.47 -52.76 24.47
C LEU A 484 33.42 -52.28 23.38
N SER A 485 34.52 -53.00 23.15
CA SER A 485 35.47 -52.69 22.08
C SER A 485 34.86 -52.88 20.68
N SER A 486 34.05 -53.93 20.51
CA SER A 486 33.31 -54.16 19.25
C SER A 486 32.28 -53.06 19.00
N LYS A 487 31.60 -52.61 20.05
CA LYS A 487 30.66 -51.47 19.99
C LYS A 487 31.36 -50.16 19.69
N GLU A 488 32.53 -49.90 20.27
CA GLU A 488 33.34 -48.72 19.99
C GLU A 488 33.78 -48.69 18.52
N ARG A 489 34.31 -49.80 17.99
CA ARG A 489 34.66 -49.89 16.56
C ARG A 489 33.47 -49.65 15.65
N LYS A 490 32.29 -50.19 16.01
CA LYS A 490 31.06 -49.96 15.25
C LYS A 490 30.67 -48.48 15.26
N LEU A 491 30.69 -47.84 16.43
CA LEU A 491 30.37 -46.40 16.55
C LEU A 491 31.35 -45.54 15.76
N THR A 492 32.65 -45.87 15.75
CA THR A 492 33.63 -45.15 14.92
C THR A 492 33.32 -45.29 13.43
N THR A 493 32.90 -46.48 12.97
CA THR A 493 32.45 -46.66 11.58
C THR A 493 31.19 -45.86 11.28
N ASP A 494 30.20 -45.90 12.19
CA ASP A 494 28.95 -45.15 12.02
C ASP A 494 29.19 -43.63 11.99
N ILE A 495 30.12 -43.10 12.81
CA ILE A 495 30.53 -41.69 12.78
C ILE A 495 31.15 -41.33 11.43
N ASN A 496 32.07 -42.14 10.92
CA ASN A 496 32.70 -41.87 9.61
C ASN A 496 31.68 -41.85 8.47
N ILE A 497 30.66 -42.72 8.53
CA ILE A 497 29.56 -42.74 7.54
C ILE A 497 28.75 -41.44 7.62
N VAL A 498 28.38 -41.01 8.83
CA VAL A 498 27.62 -39.76 9.02
C VAL A 498 28.44 -38.54 8.56
N ASP A 499 29.75 -38.52 8.82
CA ASP A 499 30.62 -37.43 8.36
C ASP A 499 30.70 -37.37 6.81
N GLU A 500 30.81 -38.51 6.13
CA GLU A 500 30.80 -38.58 4.66
C GLU A 500 29.44 -38.15 4.06
N GLU A 501 28.33 -38.53 4.71
CA GLU A 501 26.99 -38.08 4.33
C GLU A 501 26.84 -36.56 4.50
N LEU A 502 27.37 -36.01 5.59
CA LEU A 502 27.31 -34.57 5.90
C LEU A 502 28.14 -33.76 4.90
N GLU A 503 29.34 -34.23 4.53
CA GLU A 503 30.16 -33.63 3.48
C GLU A 503 29.43 -33.65 2.13
N THR A 504 28.80 -34.78 1.78
CA THR A 504 28.00 -34.90 0.55
C THR A 504 26.82 -33.92 0.53
N HIS A 505 26.14 -33.73 1.66
CA HIS A 505 25.04 -32.77 1.80
C HIS A 505 25.53 -31.33 1.70
N GLU A 506 26.69 -31.01 2.26
CA GLU A 506 27.30 -29.68 2.16
C GLU A 506 27.71 -29.36 0.72
N MET A 507 28.31 -30.31 -0.01
CA MET A 507 28.60 -30.15 -1.43
C MET A 507 27.32 -29.92 -2.26
N LYS A 508 26.24 -30.67 -2.01
CA LYS A 508 24.95 -30.46 -2.70
C LYS A 508 24.36 -29.08 -2.43
N LYS A 509 24.44 -28.61 -1.17
CA LYS A 509 23.96 -27.27 -0.78
C LYS A 509 24.75 -26.17 -1.49
N ASN A 510 26.08 -26.29 -1.54
CA ASN A 510 26.95 -25.33 -2.23
C ASN A 510 26.68 -25.31 -3.73
N ASN A 511 26.57 -26.49 -4.37
CA ASN A 511 26.22 -26.61 -5.79
C ASN A 511 24.86 -25.97 -6.11
N PHE A 512 23.86 -26.15 -5.23
CA PHE A 512 22.54 -25.53 -5.39
C PHE A 512 22.61 -23.99 -5.27
N ALA A 513 23.36 -23.48 -4.28
CA ALA A 513 23.56 -22.04 -4.11
C ALA A 513 24.28 -21.41 -5.32
N GLU A 514 25.32 -22.07 -5.83
CA GLU A 514 26.02 -21.63 -7.05
C GLU A 514 25.12 -21.65 -8.29
N GLN A 515 24.28 -22.68 -8.43
CA GLN A 515 23.30 -22.75 -9.52
C GLN A 515 22.30 -21.59 -9.44
N GLN A 516 21.77 -21.31 -8.24
CA GLN A 516 20.83 -20.24 -8.02
C GLN A 516 21.43 -18.86 -8.35
N GLU A 517 22.69 -18.61 -7.96
CA GLU A 517 23.36 -17.36 -8.29
C GLU A 517 23.64 -17.27 -9.80
N ARG A 518 24.02 -18.37 -10.47
CA ARG A 518 24.16 -18.41 -11.94
C ARG A 518 22.85 -18.09 -12.66
N ASP A 519 21.74 -18.67 -12.24
CA ASP A 519 20.42 -18.43 -12.84
C ASP A 519 19.98 -16.98 -12.64
N LYS A 520 20.23 -16.42 -11.44
CA LYS A 520 19.97 -15.01 -11.14
C LYS A 520 20.81 -14.07 -12.00
N GLN A 521 22.10 -14.34 -12.19
CA GLN A 521 22.97 -13.55 -13.06
C GLN A 521 22.54 -13.62 -14.53
N GLN A 522 22.16 -14.81 -15.02
CA GLN A 522 21.61 -14.96 -16.37
C GLN A 522 20.31 -14.19 -16.55
N TRP A 523 19.42 -14.23 -15.56
CA TRP A 523 18.17 -13.48 -15.58
C TRP A 523 18.42 -11.96 -15.62
N LEU A 524 19.34 -11.45 -14.79
CA LEU A 524 19.72 -10.04 -14.78
C LEU A 524 20.34 -9.60 -16.11
N ALA A 525 21.22 -10.41 -16.69
CA ALA A 525 21.83 -10.12 -17.99
C ALA A 525 20.78 -10.09 -19.12
N LYS A 526 19.84 -11.05 -19.13
CA LYS A 526 18.74 -11.07 -20.10
C LYS A 526 17.83 -9.85 -19.95
N TRP A 527 17.50 -9.49 -18.71
CA TRP A 527 16.68 -8.32 -18.41
C TRP A 527 17.35 -7.00 -18.85
N GLU A 528 18.65 -6.82 -18.59
CA GLU A 528 19.37 -5.60 -19.01
C GLU A 528 19.46 -5.51 -20.54
N LEU A 529 19.65 -6.65 -21.23
CA LEU A 529 19.62 -6.70 -22.70
C LEU A 529 18.23 -6.31 -23.25
N GLU A 530 17.15 -6.83 -22.66
CA GLU A 530 15.78 -6.51 -23.07
C GLU A 530 15.44 -5.04 -22.82
N LYS A 531 15.88 -4.50 -21.69
CA LYS A 531 15.79 -3.07 -21.37
C LYS A 531 16.54 -2.21 -22.38
N GLN A 532 17.76 -2.59 -22.77
CA GLN A 532 18.53 -1.87 -23.79
C GLN A 532 17.83 -1.92 -25.17
N ARG A 533 17.29 -3.08 -25.56
CA ARG A 533 16.49 -3.19 -26.80
C ARG A 533 15.28 -2.28 -26.78
N TRP A 534 14.54 -2.28 -25.67
CA TRP A 534 13.37 -1.42 -25.50
C TRP A 534 13.73 0.07 -25.57
N LEU A 535 14.84 0.48 -24.94
CA LEU A 535 15.34 1.85 -25.01
C LEU A 535 15.73 2.26 -26.44
N ALA A 536 16.43 1.39 -27.16
CA ALA A 536 16.82 1.64 -28.55
C ALA A 536 15.60 1.72 -29.49
N GLU A 537 14.62 0.84 -29.33
CA GLU A 537 13.37 0.87 -30.09
C GLU A 537 12.58 2.15 -29.80
N TRP A 538 12.53 2.56 -28.52
CA TRP A 538 11.87 3.80 -28.11
C TRP A 538 12.58 5.04 -28.67
N GLU A 539 13.90 5.08 -28.65
CA GLU A 539 14.71 6.17 -29.20
C GLU A 539 14.50 6.29 -30.72
N LEU A 540 14.54 5.17 -31.45
CA LEU A 540 14.24 5.13 -32.88
C LEU A 540 12.82 5.64 -33.18
N LYS A 541 11.83 5.19 -32.40
CA LYS A 541 10.44 5.62 -32.57
C LYS A 541 10.26 7.11 -32.26
N SER A 542 10.97 7.61 -31.25
CA SER A 542 10.97 9.04 -30.92
C SER A 542 11.62 9.86 -32.02
N GLN A 543 12.74 9.40 -32.59
CA GLN A 543 13.42 10.09 -33.68
C GLN A 543 12.53 10.16 -34.92
N ASN A 544 11.94 9.03 -35.34
CA ASN A 544 11.02 8.98 -36.47
C ASN A 544 9.84 9.95 -36.29
N TRP A 545 9.31 10.07 -35.07
CA TRP A 545 8.23 11.00 -34.77
C TRP A 545 8.68 12.47 -34.85
N VAL A 546 9.89 12.79 -34.39
CA VAL A 546 10.47 14.15 -34.54
C VAL A 546 10.67 14.48 -36.00
N ASP A 547 11.25 13.57 -36.79
CA ASP A 547 11.49 13.77 -38.22
C ASP A 547 10.16 13.96 -38.99
N GLU A 548 9.13 13.16 -38.67
CA GLU A 548 7.78 13.31 -39.25
C GLU A 548 7.16 14.66 -38.90
N TRP A 549 7.31 15.09 -37.64
CA TRP A 549 6.81 16.37 -37.18
C TRP A 549 7.56 17.55 -37.82
N GLU A 550 8.88 17.48 -37.99
CA GLU A 550 9.68 18.50 -38.68
C GLU A 550 9.26 18.63 -40.14
N MET A 551 9.06 17.51 -40.85
CA MET A 551 8.54 17.53 -42.22
C MET A 551 7.15 18.17 -42.32
N GLU A 552 6.24 17.87 -41.38
CA GLU A 552 4.91 18.48 -41.35
C GLU A 552 4.98 19.99 -41.05
N HIS A 553 5.84 20.37 -40.10
CA HIS A 553 6.06 21.77 -39.74
C HIS A 553 6.62 22.59 -40.92
N ASP A 554 7.63 22.08 -41.61
CA ASP A 554 8.21 22.72 -42.79
C ASP A 554 7.21 22.80 -43.94
N SER A 555 6.35 21.78 -44.11
CA SER A 555 5.23 21.81 -45.05
C SER A 555 4.21 22.92 -44.72
N ILE A 556 3.91 23.14 -43.44
CA ILE A 556 3.03 24.23 -42.99
C ILE A 556 3.69 25.58 -43.23
N LEU A 557 4.99 25.73 -42.92
CA LEU A 557 5.73 26.96 -43.16
C LEU A 557 5.78 27.32 -44.64
N GLY A 558 6.06 26.35 -45.52
CA GLY A 558 6.05 26.55 -46.97
C GLY A 558 4.68 27.03 -47.48
N ARG A 559 3.59 26.39 -47.04
CA ARG A 559 2.22 26.84 -47.39
C ARG A 559 1.94 28.27 -46.91
N ARG A 560 2.39 28.63 -45.70
CA ARG A 560 2.22 29.98 -45.16
C ARG A 560 2.97 31.01 -45.99
N GLU A 561 4.19 30.69 -46.44
CA GLU A 561 4.98 31.56 -47.30
C GLU A 561 4.31 31.78 -48.66
N THR A 562 3.81 30.72 -49.31
CA THR A 562 3.03 30.83 -50.56
C THR A 562 1.81 31.75 -50.38
N ILE A 563 1.04 31.59 -49.29
CA ILE A 563 -0.12 32.46 -49.00
C ILE A 563 0.33 33.92 -48.78
N ALA A 564 1.48 34.14 -48.15
CA ALA A 564 2.01 35.48 -47.92
C ALA A 564 2.41 36.16 -49.24
N GLU A 565 3.03 35.43 -50.17
CA GLU A 565 3.37 35.90 -51.52
C GLU A 565 2.12 36.23 -52.34
N GLU A 566 1.11 35.34 -52.34
CA GLU A 566 -0.17 35.58 -53.01
C GLU A 566 -0.85 36.84 -52.46
N ARG A 567 -0.91 36.98 -51.13
CA ARG A 567 -1.46 38.17 -50.47
C ARG A 567 -0.69 39.44 -50.83
N HIS A 568 0.64 39.35 -50.94
CA HIS A 568 1.47 40.46 -51.38
C HIS A 568 1.13 40.86 -52.83
N GLY A 569 1.01 39.89 -53.73
CA GLY A 569 0.61 40.10 -55.13
C GLY A 569 -0.76 40.76 -55.26
N VAL A 570 -1.77 40.30 -54.49
CA VAL A 570 -3.11 40.90 -54.47
C VAL A 570 -3.06 42.36 -53.99
N ARG A 571 -2.32 42.64 -52.92
CA ARG A 571 -2.14 44.02 -52.40
C ARG A 571 -1.44 44.93 -53.40
N HIS A 572 -0.50 44.40 -54.17
CA HIS A 572 0.17 45.16 -55.23
C HIS A 572 -0.77 45.48 -56.38
N LYS A 573 -1.55 44.50 -56.86
CA LYS A 573 -2.59 44.71 -57.89
C LYS A 573 -3.64 45.73 -57.44
N PHE A 574 -4.13 45.60 -56.20
CA PHE A 574 -5.10 46.53 -55.62
C PHE A 574 -4.56 47.98 -55.57
N ARG A 575 -3.31 48.16 -55.12
CA ARG A 575 -2.66 49.48 -55.12
C ARG A 575 -2.53 50.07 -56.53
N ARG A 576 -2.20 49.25 -57.54
CA ARG A 576 -2.14 49.69 -58.95
C ARG A 576 -3.50 50.18 -59.45
N LEU A 577 -4.56 49.37 -59.26
CA LEU A 577 -5.92 49.75 -59.65
C LEU A 577 -6.41 51.02 -58.96
N THR A 578 -6.07 51.20 -57.68
CA THR A 578 -6.44 52.42 -56.93
C THR A 578 -5.76 53.67 -57.51
N LEU A 579 -4.52 53.54 -57.98
CA LEU A 579 -3.80 54.64 -58.64
C LEU A 579 -4.35 54.95 -60.03
N GLU A 580 -4.76 53.94 -60.80
CA GLU A 580 -5.35 54.10 -62.14
C GLU A 580 -6.72 54.80 -62.04
N VAL A 581 -7.59 54.40 -61.11
CA VAL A 581 -8.90 55.05 -60.90
C VAL A 581 -8.76 56.51 -60.46
N GLY A 582 -7.74 56.83 -59.65
CA GLY A 582 -7.48 58.20 -59.21
C GLY A 582 -6.88 59.12 -60.28
N GLN A 583 -6.58 58.64 -61.50
CA GLN A 583 -6.14 59.46 -62.63
C GLN A 583 -7.26 59.75 -63.64
N GLU A 584 -8.42 59.09 -63.53
CA GLU A 584 -9.58 59.34 -64.38
C GLU A 584 -10.58 60.34 -63.77
N GLU A 585 -10.39 60.73 -62.50
CA GLU A 585 -11.03 61.89 -61.85
C GLU A 585 -10.15 63.14 -61.97
#